data_AF-A0AAV6K9G5-F1
#
_entry.id   AF-A0AAV6K9G5-F1
#
_cell.length_a   1.000
_cell.length_b   1.000
_cell.length_c   1.000
_cell.angle_alpha   90.00
_cell.angle_beta   90.00
_cell.angle_gamma   90.00
#
_symmetry.space_group_name_H-M   'P 1'
#
loop_
_entity.id
_entity.type
_entity.pdbx_description
1 polymer ?
#
loop_
_entity_poly.entity_id
_entity_poly.type
_entity_poly.pdbx_seq_one_letter_code
_entity_poly.pdbx_strand_id
1 'polypeptide(L)'
;MNGVSERPKKKAKVDAKEASLHDAFGNFMEQSSSAFLKIADSVGYEDRLSAKKERVFAELEKLDLQLIDMFSAHAIIVSAEENVDTFYGIPENYRQAWVKAVLAGQIKLKTT
;
A
#
# COMPACT_ATOMS: atom_id res chain seq x y z
N MET A 1 52.86 28.80 40.33
CA MET A 1 52.64 27.77 39.29
C MET A 1 51.16 27.48 39.21
N ASN A 2 50.55 27.79 38.06
CA ASN A 2 49.10 27.78 37.84
C ASN A 2 48.55 26.35 37.72
N GLY A 3 47.82 25.90 38.74
CA GLY A 3 46.98 24.69 38.67
C GLY A 3 45.58 25.05 38.18
N VAL A 4 45.41 25.31 36.87
CA VAL A 4 44.07 25.52 36.30
C VAL A 4 43.40 24.15 36.16
N SER A 5 42.32 23.97 36.91
CA SER A 5 41.41 22.83 36.87
C SER A 5 40.88 22.60 35.44
N GLU A 6 41.49 21.67 34.70
CA GLU A 6 41.01 21.22 33.37
C GLU A 6 39.79 20.30 33.43
N ARG A 7 39.46 19.77 34.62
CA ARG A 7 38.44 18.71 34.81
C ARG A 7 36.99 19.12 34.50
N PRO A 8 36.48 20.32 34.87
CA PRO A 8 35.08 20.66 34.63
C PRO A 8 34.76 20.90 33.15
N LYS A 9 35.70 21.46 32.37
CA LYS A 9 35.50 21.73 30.94
C LYS A 9 35.49 20.45 30.08
N LYS A 10 36.26 19.43 30.49
CA LYS A 10 36.26 18.11 29.81
C LYS A 10 34.97 17.33 30.09
N LYS A 11 34.45 17.34 31.32
CA LYS A 11 33.17 16.68 31.66
C LYS A 11 31.98 17.30 30.91
N ALA A 12 31.82 18.63 30.96
CA ALA A 12 30.73 19.31 30.26
C ALA A 12 30.70 19.05 28.74
N LYS A 13 31.88 18.88 28.10
CA LYS A 13 31.97 18.51 26.67
C LYS A 13 31.61 17.06 26.39
N VAL A 14 31.86 16.15 27.33
CA VAL A 14 31.47 14.73 27.22
C VAL A 14 29.97 14.60 27.42
N ASP A 15 29.42 15.24 28.46
CA ASP A 15 27.99 15.24 28.76
C ASP A 15 27.17 15.84 27.59
N ALA A 16 27.65 16.92 26.97
CA ALA A 16 27.01 17.51 25.79
C ALA A 16 27.09 16.62 24.54
N LYS A 17 28.18 15.86 24.37
CA LYS A 17 28.30 14.88 23.27
C LYS A 17 27.38 13.68 23.50
N GLU A 18 27.26 13.23 24.73
CA GLU A 18 26.38 12.12 25.12
C GLU A 18 24.91 12.52 24.93
N ALA A 19 24.52 13.72 25.36
CA ALA A 19 23.19 14.28 25.10
C ALA A 19 22.91 14.40 23.59
N SER A 20 23.84 14.96 22.82
CA SER A 20 23.70 15.06 21.36
C SER A 20 23.59 13.69 20.66
N LEU A 21 24.24 12.65 21.20
CA LEU A 21 24.19 11.30 20.65
C LEU A 21 22.85 10.63 21.00
N HIS A 22 22.35 10.86 22.22
CA HIS A 22 21.00 10.44 22.62
C HIS A 22 19.92 11.10 21.76
N ASP A 23 20.02 12.40 21.50
CA ASP A 23 19.06 13.12 20.65
C ASP A 23 19.12 12.62 19.20
N ALA A 24 20.32 12.41 18.66
CA ALA A 24 20.51 11.87 17.31
C ALA A 24 19.95 10.45 17.19
N PHE A 25 20.16 9.61 18.21
CA PHE A 25 19.63 8.25 18.25
C PHE A 25 18.11 8.24 18.41
N GLY A 26 17.55 9.10 19.26
CA GLY A 26 16.10 9.30 19.41
C GLY A 26 15.44 9.68 18.08
N ASN A 27 15.97 10.70 17.41
CA ASN A 27 15.49 11.12 16.10
C ASN A 27 15.61 10.01 15.04
N PHE A 28 16.71 9.25 15.03
CA PHE A 28 16.87 8.12 14.12
C PHE A 28 15.83 7.03 14.36
N MET A 29 15.54 6.70 15.62
CA MET A 29 14.52 5.72 15.99
C MET A 29 13.11 6.18 15.61
N GLU A 30 12.79 7.46 15.83
CA GLU A 30 11.50 8.04 15.41
C GLU A 30 11.33 8.01 13.88
N GLN A 31 12.34 8.42 13.14
CA GLN A 31 12.32 8.38 11.67
C GLN A 31 12.23 6.94 11.14
N SER A 32 12.99 6.03 11.74
CA SER A 32 12.96 4.60 11.38
C SER A 32 11.58 4.01 11.66
N SER A 33 11.00 4.26 12.84
CA SER A 33 9.66 3.81 13.19
C SER A 33 8.59 4.34 12.23
N SER A 34 8.63 5.63 11.90
CA SER A 34 7.70 6.21 10.91
C SER A 34 7.87 5.58 9.52
N ALA A 35 9.10 5.30 9.09
CA ALA A 35 9.36 4.66 7.81
C ALA A 35 8.84 3.22 7.78
N PHE A 36 9.08 2.44 8.84
CA PHE A 36 8.57 1.08 8.95
C PHE A 36 7.04 1.02 8.96
N LEU A 37 6.37 1.95 9.64
CA LEU A 37 4.90 2.04 9.60
C LEU A 37 4.39 2.27 8.18
N LYS A 38 4.99 3.19 7.43
CA LYS A 38 4.62 3.44 6.03
C LYS A 38 4.83 2.23 5.14
N ILE A 39 5.93 1.49 5.33
CA ILE A 39 6.20 0.25 4.59
C ILE A 39 5.21 -0.84 4.97
N ALA A 40 4.92 -1.01 6.26
CA ALA A 40 3.93 -1.98 6.72
C ALA A 40 2.54 -1.68 6.14
N ASP A 41 2.15 -0.40 6.11
CA ASP A 41 0.89 0.05 5.51
C ASP A 41 0.86 -0.21 4.00
N SER A 42 1.96 0.07 3.28
CA SER A 42 2.02 -0.16 1.83
C SER A 42 1.99 -1.66 1.48
N VAL A 43 2.73 -2.49 2.20
CA VAL A 43 2.73 -3.95 1.98
C VAL A 43 1.36 -4.52 2.32
N GLY A 44 0.77 -4.13 3.45
CA GLY A 44 -0.57 -4.57 3.82
C GLY A 44 -1.65 -4.12 2.83
N TYR A 45 -1.45 -2.97 2.16
CA TYR A 45 -2.31 -2.50 1.09
C TYR A 45 -2.16 -3.34 -0.19
N GLU A 46 -0.93 -3.60 -0.63
CA GLU A 46 -0.65 -4.42 -1.82
C GLU A 46 -1.19 -5.85 -1.66
N ASP A 47 -1.02 -6.46 -0.49
CA ASP A 47 -1.56 -7.79 -0.18
C ASP A 47 -3.10 -7.82 -0.29
N ARG A 48 -3.77 -6.78 0.24
CA ARG A 48 -5.23 -6.66 0.16
C ARG A 48 -5.70 -6.47 -1.28
N LEU A 49 -5.00 -5.67 -2.08
CA LEU A 49 -5.33 -5.46 -3.48
C LEU A 49 -5.12 -6.74 -4.29
N SER A 50 -4.03 -7.47 -4.06
CA SER A 50 -3.77 -8.77 -4.70
C SER A 50 -4.90 -9.77 -4.38
N ALA A 51 -5.28 -9.88 -3.10
CA ALA A 51 -6.38 -10.74 -2.68
C ALA A 51 -7.73 -10.34 -3.30
N LYS A 52 -8.00 -9.03 -3.47
CA LYS A 52 -9.19 -8.57 -4.19
C LYS A 52 -9.15 -8.99 -5.67
N LYS A 53 -8.01 -8.84 -6.34
CA LYS A 53 -7.84 -9.23 -7.76
C LYS A 53 -8.08 -10.72 -7.97
N GLU A 54 -7.52 -11.57 -7.12
CA GLU A 54 -7.72 -13.03 -7.17
C GLU A 54 -9.20 -13.41 -7.05
N ARG A 55 -9.96 -12.70 -6.20
CA ARG A 55 -11.39 -12.95 -6.02
C ARG A 55 -12.26 -12.50 -7.19
N VAL A 56 -11.79 -11.60 -8.06
CA VAL A 56 -12.57 -11.15 -9.23
C VAL A 56 -12.93 -12.36 -10.10
N PHE A 57 -11.98 -13.27 -10.33
CA PHE A 57 -12.22 -14.44 -11.15
C PHE A 57 -13.30 -15.35 -10.55
N ALA A 58 -13.25 -15.60 -9.24
CA ALA A 58 -14.26 -16.39 -8.53
C ALA A 58 -15.67 -15.76 -8.58
N GLU A 59 -15.77 -14.42 -8.63
CA GLU A 59 -17.06 -13.75 -8.84
C GLU A 59 -17.55 -13.87 -10.29
N LEU A 60 -16.65 -13.85 -11.26
CA LEU A 60 -16.99 -14.05 -12.68
C LEU A 60 -17.47 -15.47 -12.96
N GLU A 61 -16.93 -16.49 -12.27
CA GLU A 61 -17.38 -17.90 -12.37
C GLU A 61 -18.85 -18.11 -11.96
N LYS A 62 -19.42 -17.19 -11.18
CA LYS A 62 -20.85 -17.24 -10.79
C LYS A 62 -21.77 -16.73 -11.90
N LEU A 63 -21.21 -16.11 -12.94
CA LEU A 63 -21.96 -15.49 -14.03
C LEU A 63 -22.08 -16.47 -15.20
N ASP A 64 -23.17 -16.35 -15.96
CA ASP A 64 -23.37 -17.10 -17.19
C ASP A 64 -22.56 -16.46 -18.34
N LEU A 65 -21.26 -16.75 -18.34
CA LEU A 65 -20.27 -16.26 -19.29
C LEU A 65 -19.47 -17.43 -19.88
N GLN A 66 -19.02 -17.28 -21.12
CA GLN A 66 -18.07 -18.23 -21.69
C GLN A 66 -16.69 -18.04 -21.07
N LEU A 67 -15.88 -19.11 -21.04
CA LEU A 67 -14.56 -19.08 -20.42
C LEU A 67 -13.64 -17.98 -21.01
N ILE A 68 -13.71 -17.76 -22.33
CA ILE A 68 -12.93 -16.71 -23.00
C ILE A 68 -13.37 -15.30 -22.59
N ASP A 69 -14.67 -15.10 -22.37
CA ASP A 69 -15.25 -13.84 -21.90
C ASP A 69 -14.85 -13.59 -20.45
N MET A 70 -14.82 -14.64 -19.62
CA MET A 70 -14.33 -14.53 -18.24
C MET A 70 -12.86 -14.11 -18.19
N PHE A 71 -11.98 -14.74 -18.99
CA PHE A 71 -10.57 -14.35 -19.03
C PHE A 71 -10.39 -12.90 -19.50
N SER A 72 -11.15 -12.49 -20.52
CA SER A 72 -11.10 -11.13 -21.05
C SER A 72 -11.61 -10.11 -20.03
N ALA A 73 -12.76 -10.39 -19.41
CA ALA A 73 -13.33 -9.54 -18.38
C ALA A 73 -12.41 -9.42 -17.17
N HIS A 74 -11.84 -10.54 -16.71
CA HIS A 74 -10.88 -10.55 -15.61
C HIS A 74 -9.68 -9.66 -15.92
N ALA A 75 -9.03 -9.85 -17.07
CA ALA A 75 -7.86 -9.06 -17.48
C ALA A 75 -8.16 -7.56 -17.52
N ILE A 76 -9.33 -7.17 -18.02
CA ILE A 76 -9.76 -5.76 -18.07
C ILE A 76 -10.02 -5.23 -16.66
N ILE A 77 -10.76 -5.96 -15.82
CA ILE A 77 -11.16 -5.51 -14.48
C ILE A 77 -9.95 -5.36 -13.56
N VAL A 78 -9.01 -6.30 -13.57
CA VAL A 78 -7.85 -6.27 -12.65
C VAL A 78 -6.71 -5.33 -13.08
N SER A 79 -6.84 -4.71 -14.26
CA SER A 79 -5.85 -3.79 -14.83
C SER A 79 -5.64 -2.53 -13.99
N ALA A 80 -6.69 -2.04 -13.32
CA ALA A 80 -6.62 -0.88 -12.43
C ALA A 80 -7.43 -1.15 -11.17
N GLU A 81 -6.97 -0.63 -10.04
CA GLU A 81 -7.64 -0.82 -8.75
C GLU A 81 -9.07 -0.27 -8.77
N GLU A 82 -9.28 0.88 -9.39
CA GLU A 82 -10.59 1.53 -9.44
C GLU A 82 -11.61 0.70 -10.21
N ASN A 83 -11.15 -0.11 -11.17
CA ASN A 83 -12.03 -1.03 -11.90
C ASN A 83 -12.45 -2.20 -11.01
N VAL A 84 -11.54 -2.72 -10.17
CA VAL A 84 -11.83 -3.77 -9.18
C VAL A 84 -12.85 -3.25 -8.16
N ASP A 85 -12.63 -2.05 -7.64
CA ASP A 85 -13.56 -1.42 -6.69
C ASP A 85 -14.93 -1.15 -7.35
N THR A 86 -14.94 -0.71 -8.61
CA THR A 86 -16.18 -0.55 -9.39
C THR A 86 -16.92 -1.87 -9.52
N PHE A 87 -16.23 -2.95 -9.87
CA PHE A 87 -16.83 -4.29 -10.00
C PHE A 87 -17.47 -4.75 -8.69
N TYR A 88 -16.78 -4.61 -7.56
CA TYR A 88 -17.33 -4.98 -6.25
C TYR A 88 -18.43 -4.05 -5.75
N GLY A 89 -18.43 -2.79 -6.17
CA GLY A 89 -19.49 -1.82 -5.86
C GLY A 89 -20.81 -2.08 -6.59
N ILE A 90 -20.82 -2.90 -7.64
CA ILE A 90 -22.03 -3.24 -8.39
C ILE A 90 -22.80 -4.34 -7.65
N PRO A 91 -24.12 -4.17 -7.43
CA PRO A 91 -24.96 -5.21 -6.86
C PRO A 91 -24.89 -6.49 -7.70
N GLU A 92 -24.82 -7.65 -7.04
CA GLU A 92 -24.55 -8.95 -7.66
C GLU A 92 -25.47 -9.25 -8.86
N ASN A 93 -26.76 -8.93 -8.74
CA ASN A 93 -27.76 -9.13 -9.78
C ASN A 93 -27.53 -8.28 -11.06
N TYR A 94 -26.71 -7.23 -11.00
CA TYR A 94 -26.36 -6.39 -12.14
C TYR A 94 -24.94 -6.65 -12.68
N ARG A 95 -24.11 -7.44 -12.00
CA ARG A 95 -22.71 -7.68 -12.39
C ARG A 95 -22.61 -8.32 -13.77
N GLN A 96 -23.46 -9.30 -14.08
CA GLN A 96 -23.43 -9.93 -15.41
C GLN A 96 -23.71 -8.94 -16.54
N ALA A 97 -24.72 -8.08 -16.39
CA ALA A 97 -25.05 -7.08 -17.40
C ALA A 97 -23.90 -6.08 -17.58
N TRP A 98 -23.30 -5.65 -16.47
CA TRP A 98 -22.16 -4.76 -16.50
C TRP A 98 -20.93 -5.39 -17.17
N VAL A 99 -20.59 -6.64 -16.84
CA VAL A 99 -19.47 -7.37 -17.48
C VAL A 99 -19.69 -7.49 -18.98
N LYS A 100 -20.91 -7.82 -19.42
CA LYS A 100 -21.26 -7.85 -20.85
C LYS A 100 -21.09 -6.49 -21.51
N ALA A 101 -21.46 -5.39 -20.85
CA ALA A 101 -21.26 -4.04 -21.36
C ALA A 101 -19.78 -3.64 -21.44
N VAL A 102 -18.95 -4.08 -20.49
CA VAL A 102 -17.48 -3.91 -20.52
C VAL A 102 -16.89 -4.65 -21.72
N LEU A 103 -17.24 -5.93 -21.91
CA LEU A 103 -16.75 -6.74 -23.02
C LEU A 103 -17.21 -6.19 -24.39
N ALA A 104 -18.41 -5.63 -24.46
CA ALA A 104 -18.92 -4.95 -25.65
C ALA A 104 -18.30 -3.57 -25.90
N GLY A 105 -17.40 -3.09 -25.02
CA GLY A 105 -16.76 -1.77 -25.14
C GLY A 105 -17.71 -0.59 -24.87
N GLN A 106 -18.87 -0.85 -24.26
CA GLN A 106 -19.87 0.18 -23.94
C GLN A 106 -19.53 0.93 -22.65
N ILE A 107 -18.72 0.32 -21.78
CA ILE A 107 -18.17 0.93 -20.56
C ILE A 107 -16.67 1.04 -20.72
N LYS A 108 -16.15 2.27 -20.64
CA LYS A 108 -14.71 2.52 -20.62
C LYS A 108 -14.20 2.43 -19.19
N LEU A 109 -13.34 1.45 -18.96
CA LEU A 109 -12.61 1.27 -17.72
C LEU A 109 -11.25 1.96 -17.81
N LYS A 110 -10.65 2.25 -16.66
CA LYS A 110 -9.30 2.81 -16.63
C LYS A 110 -8.30 1.78 -17.14
N THR A 111 -7.38 2.21 -17.99
CA THR A 111 -6.17 1.46 -18.34
C THR A 111 -4.99 2.08 -17.62
N THR A 112 -4.18 1.24 -16.97
CA THR A 112 -2.93 1.62 -16.30
C THR A 112 -1.91 2.20 -17.27
#